data_AF-A0A9D6QSP1-F1
#
_entry.id   AF-A0A9D6QSP1-F1
#
_cell.length_a   1.000
_cell.length_b   1.000
_cell.length_c   1.000
_cell.angle_alpha   90.00
_cell.angle_beta   90.00
_cell.angle_gamma   90.00
#
_symmetry.space_group_name_H-M   'P 1'
#
loop_
_entity.id
_entity.type
_entity.pdbx_description
1 polymer ?
#
loop_
_entity_poly.entity_id
_entity_poly.type
_entity_poly.pdbx_seq_one_letter_code
_entity_poly.pdbx_strand_id
1 'polypeptide(L)'
;MKFGSFNGLAFGLVSLLAVSALGISGCNGGLLDKVEFSAEPNLETVKVQLDFSSDLQTDLGGSFEVETGGRDYGAIEVEPSGPGNPFNVGFRLNLNIVNEQDYVSLKPVTDLPSGQPIPIPNLNRAFAKVQMKNEINKNFDIYAYVDVAGKEWLGLAMTLKFINNKYFPAGLSVSKGFVKDKSGNNAVYGAVFGPKVDNSGNMTVPGGIALFGNAKALIELAGGKAMNGESNGSKFYLFQGPQAAYYQKNERNAFSVGQAFKQILNANSYGHALK
;
A
#
# COMPACT_ATOMS: atom_id res chain seq x y z
N MET A 1 -23.69 54.01 -39.01
CA MET A 1 -23.87 54.51 -37.63
C MET A 1 -25.15 53.93 -37.04
N LYS A 2 -25.03 53.01 -36.08
CA LYS A 2 -25.80 52.90 -34.84
C LYS A 2 -25.25 51.70 -34.06
N PHE A 3 -24.82 51.97 -32.83
CA PHE A 3 -24.35 51.01 -31.84
C PHE A 3 -25.53 50.22 -31.25
N GLY A 4 -25.25 49.01 -30.79
CA GLY A 4 -26.11 48.23 -29.90
C GLY A 4 -25.38 47.02 -29.35
N SER A 5 -24.79 47.16 -28.17
CA SER A 5 -24.25 46.07 -27.34
C SER A 5 -25.37 45.37 -26.58
N PHE A 6 -25.29 44.05 -26.39
CA PHE A 6 -25.81 43.40 -25.18
C PHE A 6 -24.98 42.14 -24.86
N ASN A 7 -24.41 42.13 -23.66
CA ASN A 7 -23.77 40.99 -23.02
C ASN A 7 -24.83 39.99 -22.52
N GLY A 8 -24.51 38.70 -22.59
CA GLY A 8 -25.30 37.62 -21.99
C GLY A 8 -24.51 36.31 -21.93
N LEU A 9 -23.84 36.09 -20.80
CA LEU A 9 -23.28 34.81 -20.35
C LEU A 9 -24.44 33.83 -20.06
N ALA A 10 -24.37 32.59 -20.55
CA ALA A 10 -24.80 31.40 -19.80
C ALA A 10 -24.40 30.09 -20.50
N PHE A 11 -23.82 29.22 -19.68
CA PHE A 11 -23.47 27.81 -19.89
C PHE A 11 -24.56 26.99 -20.58
N GLY A 12 -24.17 26.19 -21.58
CA GLY A 12 -25.00 25.15 -22.19
C GLY A 12 -24.21 23.85 -22.29
N LEU A 13 -24.75 22.80 -21.66
CA LEU A 13 -24.26 21.42 -21.58
C LEU A 13 -23.56 20.91 -22.85
N VAL A 14 -22.35 20.39 -22.69
CA VAL A 14 -21.81 19.36 -23.59
C VAL A 14 -21.76 18.05 -22.82
N SER A 15 -22.90 17.36 -22.80
CA SER A 15 -22.98 15.93 -22.55
C SER A 15 -22.82 15.23 -23.89
N LEU A 16 -21.61 14.78 -24.22
CA LEU A 16 -21.40 13.78 -25.26
C LEU A 16 -20.76 12.53 -24.62
N LEU A 17 -21.62 11.52 -24.46
CA LEU A 17 -21.26 10.14 -24.17
C LEU A 17 -20.29 9.64 -25.25
N ALA A 18 -18.99 9.65 -24.95
CA ALA A 18 -18.03 8.86 -25.69
C ALA A 18 -18.08 7.42 -25.17
N VAL A 19 -19.01 6.63 -25.74
CA VAL A 19 -18.95 5.16 -25.73
C VAL A 19 -17.70 4.78 -26.52
N SER A 20 -16.59 4.64 -25.80
CA SER A 20 -15.32 4.18 -26.35
C SER A 20 -15.15 2.72 -25.94
N ALA A 21 -15.40 1.85 -26.91
CA ALA A 21 -14.81 0.53 -27.11
C ALA A 21 -14.56 -0.34 -25.86
N LEU A 22 -15.42 -1.36 -25.67
CA LEU A 22 -15.05 -2.63 -25.05
C LEU A 22 -14.08 -3.38 -25.98
N GLY A 23 -12.86 -2.86 -26.09
CA GLY A 23 -11.70 -3.61 -26.57
C GLY A 23 -11.14 -4.41 -25.40
N ILE A 24 -11.64 -5.63 -25.22
CA ILE A 24 -11.08 -6.61 -24.29
C ILE A 24 -9.81 -7.17 -24.95
N SER A 25 -8.71 -6.45 -24.80
CA SER A 25 -7.37 -6.93 -25.15
C SER A 25 -6.42 -6.64 -23.97
N GLY A 26 -6.25 -7.64 -23.10
CA GLY A 26 -4.94 -8.00 -22.56
C GLY A 26 -4.09 -6.98 -21.79
N CYS A 27 -4.64 -5.96 -21.12
CA CYS A 27 -3.85 -5.14 -20.20
C CYS A 27 -3.83 -5.76 -18.79
N ASN A 28 -2.77 -6.54 -18.50
CA ASN A 28 -2.42 -7.10 -17.19
C ASN A 28 -2.02 -6.02 -16.14
N GLY A 29 -2.64 -4.83 -16.17
CA GLY A 29 -2.32 -3.74 -15.26
C GLY A 29 -3.00 -3.90 -13.90
N GLY A 30 -2.52 -4.85 -13.09
CA GLY A 30 -2.88 -4.88 -11.66
C GLY A 30 -2.50 -3.57 -10.96
N LEU A 31 -3.05 -3.29 -9.79
CA LEU A 31 -2.67 -2.10 -9.02
C LEU A 31 -1.19 -2.17 -8.57
N LEU A 32 -0.80 -3.36 -8.14
CA LEU A 32 0.52 -3.70 -7.65
C LEU A 32 1.18 -4.60 -8.70
N ASP A 33 2.36 -4.18 -9.17
CA ASP A 33 3.00 -4.78 -10.33
C ASP A 33 4.12 -5.74 -9.90
N LYS A 34 5.09 -5.21 -9.16
CA LYS A 34 6.33 -5.89 -8.80
C LYS A 34 6.70 -5.65 -7.34
N VAL A 35 7.44 -6.59 -6.77
CA VAL A 35 8.15 -6.38 -5.51
C VAL A 35 9.64 -6.56 -5.75
N GLU A 36 10.44 -5.61 -5.33
CA GLU A 36 11.89 -5.72 -5.27
C GLU A 36 12.33 -6.11 -3.87
N PHE A 37 13.28 -7.04 -3.79
CA PHE A 37 13.88 -7.47 -2.55
C PHE A 37 15.40 -7.45 -2.69
N SER A 38 16.07 -6.81 -1.74
CA SER A 38 17.51 -6.90 -1.61
C SER A 38 17.91 -7.04 -0.15
N ALA A 39 18.99 -7.78 0.07
CA ALA A 39 19.64 -7.89 1.37
C ALA A 39 21.12 -7.58 1.16
N GLU A 40 21.71 -6.85 2.09
CA GLU A 40 23.15 -6.59 2.07
C GLU A 40 23.92 -7.90 2.34
N PRO A 41 25.16 -8.05 1.83
CA PRO A 41 25.94 -9.29 1.99
C PRO A 41 26.19 -9.69 3.45
N ASN A 42 26.27 -8.72 4.35
CA ASN A 42 26.42 -8.92 5.80
C ASN A 42 25.10 -9.17 6.53
N LEU A 43 23.95 -9.10 5.82
CA LEU A 43 22.60 -9.20 6.38
C LEU A 43 22.36 -8.18 7.50
N GLU A 44 23.03 -7.02 7.49
CA GLU A 44 22.72 -5.93 8.42
C GLU A 44 21.45 -5.21 7.99
N THR A 45 21.19 -5.16 6.68
CA THR A 45 20.05 -4.45 6.12
C THR A 45 19.27 -5.32 5.14
N VAL A 46 17.94 -5.24 5.23
CA VAL A 46 17.00 -5.82 4.25
C VAL A 46 16.12 -4.72 3.68
N LYS A 47 16.06 -4.61 2.35
CA LYS A 47 15.14 -3.71 1.65
C LYS A 47 14.04 -4.52 0.96
N VAL A 48 12.80 -4.12 1.20
CA VAL A 48 11.62 -4.62 0.48
C VAL A 48 10.90 -3.43 -0.11
N GLN A 49 10.66 -3.44 -1.41
CA GLN A 49 10.01 -2.36 -2.12
C GLN A 49 8.88 -2.89 -2.99
N LEU A 50 7.75 -2.20 -2.98
CA LEU A 50 6.57 -2.50 -3.77
C LEU A 50 6.46 -1.47 -4.89
N ASP A 51 6.55 -1.94 -6.12
CA ASP A 51 6.34 -1.12 -7.31
C ASP A 51 4.87 -1.19 -7.71
N PHE A 52 4.29 -0.02 -7.86
CA PHE A 52 2.94 0.14 -8.38
C PHE A 52 2.95 0.08 -9.90
N SER A 53 1.77 -0.10 -10.48
CA SER A 53 1.62 -0.05 -11.92
C SER A 53 2.13 1.28 -12.50
N SER A 54 2.76 1.24 -13.66
CA SER A 54 3.34 2.42 -14.32
C SER A 54 2.31 3.48 -14.75
N ASP A 55 1.02 3.14 -14.75
CA ASP A 55 -0.08 4.08 -14.93
C ASP A 55 -0.38 4.92 -13.67
N LEU A 56 0.30 4.63 -12.57
CA LEU A 56 0.25 5.40 -11.35
C LEU A 56 1.25 6.55 -11.40
N GLN A 57 0.73 7.77 -11.35
CA GLN A 57 1.47 9.01 -11.30
C GLN A 57 1.29 9.59 -9.88
N THR A 58 2.38 9.81 -9.14
CA THR A 58 2.42 10.47 -7.82
C THR A 58 3.74 11.13 -7.55
N ASP A 59 3.68 12.35 -7.01
CA ASP A 59 4.81 13.17 -6.54
C ASP A 59 5.13 12.92 -5.06
N LEU A 60 4.37 12.03 -4.40
CA LEU A 60 4.67 11.59 -3.05
C LEU A 60 6.03 10.91 -3.01
N GLY A 61 6.96 11.46 -2.25
CA GLY A 61 8.30 10.89 -2.09
C GLY A 61 8.99 11.34 -0.81
N GLY A 62 9.98 10.56 -0.37
CA GLY A 62 10.83 10.83 0.78
C GLY A 62 11.44 9.56 1.38
N SER A 63 12.51 9.74 2.14
CA SER A 63 13.03 8.72 3.06
C SER A 63 12.71 9.15 4.49
N PHE A 64 12.20 8.22 5.29
CA PHE A 64 11.77 8.48 6.65
C PHE A 64 12.44 7.48 7.59
N GLU A 65 13.44 7.94 8.33
CA GLU A 65 14.12 7.10 9.32
C GLU A 65 13.16 6.66 10.42
N VAL A 66 13.24 5.38 10.77
CA VAL A 66 12.46 4.73 11.81
C VAL A 66 13.33 4.68 13.06
N GLU A 67 13.32 5.75 13.84
CA GLU A 67 14.08 5.80 15.10
C GLU A 67 13.17 5.87 16.32
N THR A 68 13.44 5.07 17.34
CA THR A 68 12.84 5.25 18.68
C THR A 68 13.87 5.09 19.78
N GLY A 69 13.90 6.04 20.72
CA GLY A 69 14.86 6.03 21.83
C GLY A 69 16.33 6.10 21.39
N GLY A 70 16.61 6.71 20.23
CA GLY A 70 17.97 6.81 19.66
C GLY A 70 18.48 5.52 18.98
N ARG A 71 17.59 4.58 18.67
CA ARG A 71 17.91 3.35 17.95
C ARG A 71 17.38 3.38 16.54
N ASP A 72 18.20 2.92 15.60
CA ASP A 72 17.89 2.82 14.17
C ASP A 72 17.17 1.50 13.87
N TYR A 73 15.89 1.59 13.49
CA TYR A 73 15.11 0.45 13.00
C TYR A 73 15.09 0.36 11.47
N GLY A 74 15.76 1.29 10.78
CA GLY A 74 15.84 1.41 9.34
C GLY A 74 15.11 2.65 8.81
N ALA A 75 14.65 2.60 7.57
CA ALA A 75 13.96 3.70 6.92
C ALA A 75 12.76 3.22 6.09
N ILE A 76 11.80 4.10 5.90
CA ILE A 76 10.74 3.94 4.91
C ILE A 76 11.13 4.76 3.70
N GLU A 77 11.05 4.14 2.54
CA GLU A 77 11.43 4.77 1.29
C GLU A 77 10.18 4.86 0.42
N VAL A 78 9.83 6.08 0.02
CA VAL A 78 8.75 6.35 -0.92
C VAL A 78 9.39 7.08 -2.08
N GLU A 79 9.40 6.49 -3.27
CA GLU A 79 9.91 7.17 -4.45
C GLU A 79 8.74 7.56 -5.36
N PRO A 80 8.68 8.84 -5.78
CA PRO A 80 7.62 9.30 -6.65
C PRO A 80 7.73 8.65 -8.02
N SER A 81 6.62 8.60 -8.75
CA SER A 81 6.64 8.16 -10.15
C SER A 81 7.43 9.17 -11.01
N GLY A 82 8.13 8.67 -12.03
CA GLY A 82 8.82 9.50 -13.02
C GLY A 82 8.82 8.88 -14.42
N PRO A 83 9.40 9.56 -15.42
CA PRO A 83 9.57 8.99 -16.75
C PRO A 83 10.35 7.67 -16.69
N GLY A 84 9.66 6.55 -16.91
CA GLY A 84 10.25 5.20 -16.85
C GLY A 84 10.36 4.57 -15.46
N ASN A 85 9.98 5.28 -14.39
CA ASN A 85 10.04 4.78 -13.02
C ASN A 85 8.63 4.74 -12.41
N PRO A 86 8.10 3.56 -12.01
CA PRO A 86 6.83 3.50 -11.31
C PRO A 86 6.95 4.14 -9.93
N PHE A 87 5.82 4.59 -9.38
CA PHE A 87 5.75 4.90 -7.96
C PHE A 87 6.10 3.66 -7.15
N ASN A 88 6.91 3.83 -6.11
CA ASN A 88 7.26 2.74 -5.23
C ASN A 88 7.18 3.13 -3.74
N VAL A 89 6.91 2.11 -2.94
CA VAL A 89 6.88 2.20 -1.48
C VAL A 89 7.63 1.01 -0.94
N GLY A 90 8.65 1.26 -0.15
CA GLY A 90 9.43 0.22 0.49
C GLY A 90 9.82 0.55 1.91
N PHE A 91 10.52 -0.38 2.51
CA PHE A 91 11.23 -0.19 3.76
C PHE A 91 12.59 -0.84 3.66
N ARG A 92 13.56 -0.16 4.25
CA ARG A 92 14.89 -0.64 4.60
C ARG A 92 14.84 -0.98 6.08
N LEU A 93 15.03 -2.23 6.46
CA LEU A 93 15.09 -2.65 7.86
C LEU A 93 16.54 -2.84 8.28
N ASN A 94 16.91 -2.23 9.40
CA ASN A 94 18.12 -2.58 10.13
C ASN A 94 17.88 -3.87 10.93
N LEU A 95 18.52 -4.98 10.56
CA LEU A 95 18.33 -6.28 11.20
C LEU A 95 18.99 -6.39 12.57
N ASN A 96 19.80 -5.42 13.01
CA ASN A 96 20.36 -5.43 14.36
C ASN A 96 19.26 -5.41 15.44
N ILE A 97 18.06 -4.90 15.11
CA ILE A 97 16.91 -4.83 16.02
C ILE A 97 16.44 -6.20 16.52
N VAL A 98 16.68 -7.27 15.75
CA VAL A 98 16.16 -8.61 16.11
C VAL A 98 16.89 -9.20 17.32
N ASN A 99 18.06 -8.63 17.65
CA ASN A 99 18.88 -9.01 18.78
C ASN A 99 18.60 -8.15 20.03
N GLU A 100 17.73 -7.14 19.94
CA GLU A 100 17.42 -6.26 21.06
C GLU A 100 16.44 -6.89 22.05
N GLN A 101 16.74 -6.78 23.35
CA GLN A 101 15.89 -7.32 24.41
C GLN A 101 14.63 -6.48 24.70
N ASP A 102 14.67 -5.17 24.42
CA ASP A 102 13.58 -4.23 24.75
C ASP A 102 12.34 -4.37 23.85
N TYR A 103 12.48 -5.17 22.80
CA TYR A 103 11.43 -5.55 21.87
C TYR A 103 10.19 -6.19 22.55
N VAL A 104 10.37 -6.72 23.78
CA VAL A 104 9.32 -7.35 24.61
C VAL A 104 8.26 -6.36 25.12
N SER A 105 8.50 -5.05 25.06
CA SER A 105 7.58 -4.02 25.58
C SER A 105 6.50 -3.54 24.59
N LEU A 106 6.53 -4.00 23.34
CA LEU A 106 5.64 -3.50 22.30
C LEU A 106 4.23 -4.10 22.39
N LYS A 107 3.21 -3.28 22.14
CA LYS A 107 1.81 -3.70 22.17
C LYS A 107 1.53 -4.69 21.02
N PRO A 108 1.07 -5.91 21.31
CA PRO A 108 0.68 -6.87 20.28
C PRO A 108 -0.56 -6.39 19.52
N VAL A 109 -0.56 -6.57 18.20
CA VAL A 109 -1.69 -6.30 17.30
C VAL A 109 -1.81 -7.42 16.27
N THR A 110 -3.04 -7.65 15.79
CA THR A 110 -3.33 -8.59 14.69
C THR A 110 -3.88 -7.87 13.45
N ASP A 111 -4.04 -6.55 13.55
CA ASP A 111 -4.82 -5.76 12.61
C ASP A 111 -4.00 -4.59 12.05
N LEU A 112 -4.36 -4.21 10.83
CA LEU A 112 -4.02 -2.96 10.17
C LEU A 112 -4.56 -1.75 10.96
N PRO A 113 -4.09 -0.53 10.69
CA PRO A 113 -4.49 0.65 11.47
C PRO A 113 -6.01 0.88 11.49
N SER A 114 -6.68 0.56 10.38
CA SER A 114 -8.13 0.68 10.21
C SER A 114 -8.94 -0.47 10.85
N GLY A 115 -8.27 -1.51 11.39
CA GLY A 115 -8.88 -2.62 12.12
C GLY A 115 -9.15 -3.89 11.31
N GLN A 116 -8.82 -3.91 10.01
CA GLN A 116 -8.84 -5.12 9.18
C GLN A 116 -7.67 -6.03 9.57
N PRO A 117 -7.81 -7.36 9.50
CA PRO A 117 -6.70 -8.26 9.79
C PRO A 117 -5.48 -7.99 8.91
N ILE A 118 -4.29 -8.25 9.45
CA ILE A 118 -3.04 -8.24 8.68
C ILE A 118 -3.17 -9.20 7.47
N PRO A 119 -2.75 -8.81 6.26
CA PRO A 119 -3.05 -9.50 5.00
C PRO A 119 -2.20 -10.76 4.76
N ILE A 120 -1.89 -11.54 5.81
CA ILE A 120 -1.13 -12.78 5.71
C ILE A 120 -2.08 -13.96 6.01
N PRO A 121 -2.48 -14.74 4.98
CA PRO A 121 -3.40 -15.87 5.14
C PRO A 121 -2.90 -16.87 6.18
N ASN A 122 -3.83 -17.41 6.97
CA ASN A 122 -3.57 -18.45 7.97
C ASN A 122 -2.57 -18.04 9.07
N LEU A 123 -2.21 -16.76 9.16
CA LEU A 123 -1.29 -16.25 10.16
C LEU A 123 -2.07 -15.72 11.37
N ASN A 124 -2.31 -16.59 12.35
CA ASN A 124 -2.96 -16.19 13.61
C ASN A 124 -1.91 -15.90 14.71
N ARG A 125 -1.12 -14.85 14.51
CA ARG A 125 -0.10 -14.42 15.49
C ARG A 125 -0.04 -12.91 15.60
N ALA A 126 0.42 -12.44 16.75
CA ALA A 126 0.53 -11.01 17.03
C ALA A 126 1.83 -10.42 16.50
N PHE A 127 1.72 -9.18 16.02
CA PHE A 127 2.82 -8.31 15.64
C PHE A 127 2.99 -7.22 16.68
N ALA A 128 4.22 -6.76 16.86
CA ALA A 128 4.46 -5.48 17.48
C ALA A 128 4.19 -4.39 16.44
N LYS A 129 3.45 -3.36 16.82
CA LYS A 129 3.23 -2.18 15.98
C LYS A 129 4.00 -1.00 16.53
N VAL A 130 4.89 -0.45 15.72
CA VAL A 130 5.54 0.82 15.99
C VAL A 130 4.88 1.86 15.10
N GLN A 131 4.07 2.73 15.69
CA GLN A 131 3.62 3.92 14.98
C GLN A 131 4.79 4.89 14.97
N MET A 132 5.23 5.28 13.79
CA MET A 132 6.27 6.27 13.68
C MET A 132 5.69 7.60 14.13
N LYS A 133 6.20 8.10 15.24
CA LYS A 133 6.03 9.50 15.60
C LYS A 133 6.72 10.29 14.50
N ASN A 134 5.97 10.94 13.62
CA ASN A 134 6.20 12.35 13.29
C ASN A 134 5.21 12.89 12.27
N GLU A 135 4.64 14.05 12.61
CA GLU A 135 4.79 15.39 11.99
C GLU A 135 5.34 15.56 10.55
N ILE A 136 5.55 14.51 9.76
CA ILE A 136 6.06 14.60 8.38
C ILE A 136 5.06 15.33 7.49
N ASN A 137 3.81 14.91 7.58
CA ASN A 137 2.70 15.56 6.93
C ASN A 137 1.44 15.16 7.67
N LYS A 138 0.57 16.12 7.95
CA LYS A 138 -0.75 15.83 8.49
C LYS A 138 -1.56 14.90 7.58
N ASN A 139 -1.14 14.56 6.37
CA ASN A 139 -1.91 13.76 5.41
C ASN A 139 -1.60 12.25 5.41
N PHE A 140 -0.60 11.77 6.15
CA PHE A 140 -0.34 10.34 6.27
C PHE A 140 0.29 9.96 7.60
N ASP A 141 -0.01 8.75 8.07
CA ASP A 141 0.67 8.11 9.19
C ASP A 141 1.32 6.82 8.71
N ILE A 142 2.48 6.46 9.27
CA ILE A 142 3.16 5.21 8.94
C ILE A 142 3.37 4.32 10.17
N TYR A 143 3.21 3.03 9.95
CA TYR A 143 3.22 1.99 10.97
C TYR A 143 4.15 0.87 10.52
N ALA A 144 5.15 0.55 11.34
CA ALA A 144 5.96 -0.65 11.17
C ALA A 144 5.35 -1.80 11.99
N TYR A 145 5.46 -3.01 11.45
CA TYR A 145 4.97 -4.25 12.01
C TYR A 145 6.11 -5.26 12.06
N VAL A 146 6.30 -5.90 13.21
CA VAL A 146 7.34 -6.93 13.35
C VAL A 146 6.75 -8.12 14.11
N ASP A 147 6.90 -9.32 13.57
CA ASP A 147 6.35 -10.56 14.13
C ASP A 147 7.09 -10.94 15.41
N VAL A 148 6.42 -10.80 16.55
CA VAL A 148 7.01 -11.04 17.87
C VAL A 148 7.16 -12.52 18.16
N ALA A 149 6.21 -13.33 17.70
CA ALA A 149 6.13 -14.74 18.04
C ALA A 149 7.01 -15.60 17.13
N GLY A 150 6.90 -15.39 15.82
CA GLY A 150 7.62 -16.20 14.83
C GLY A 150 8.92 -15.58 14.33
N LYS A 151 9.13 -14.27 14.54
CA LYS A 151 10.33 -13.53 14.11
C LYS A 151 10.66 -13.67 12.63
N GLU A 152 9.66 -13.94 11.81
CA GLU A 152 9.84 -14.18 10.37
C GLU A 152 9.19 -13.10 9.50
N TRP A 153 8.14 -12.44 9.99
CA TRP A 153 7.44 -11.41 9.23
C TRP A 153 7.79 -10.01 9.68
N LEU A 154 7.97 -9.15 8.69
CA LEU A 154 8.05 -7.70 8.82
C LEU A 154 6.94 -7.10 7.98
N GLY A 155 6.50 -5.92 8.35
CA GLY A 155 5.58 -5.18 7.52
C GLY A 155 5.56 -3.69 7.79
N LEU A 156 4.88 -3.01 6.90
CA LEU A 156 4.65 -1.60 6.90
C LEU A 156 3.21 -1.34 6.49
N ALA A 157 2.57 -0.36 7.11
CA ALA A 157 1.32 0.20 6.62
C ALA A 157 1.41 1.72 6.62
N MET A 158 1.02 2.36 5.52
CA MET A 158 0.81 3.80 5.45
C MET A 158 -0.69 4.07 5.34
N THR A 159 -1.17 5.03 6.12
CA THR A 159 -2.53 5.58 5.96
C THR A 159 -2.46 6.87 5.17
N LEU A 160 -3.42 7.09 4.29
CA LEU A 160 -3.46 8.23 3.38
C LEU A 160 -4.79 8.96 3.59
N LYS A 161 -4.76 10.19 4.10
CA LYS A 161 -5.99 10.92 4.52
C LYS A 161 -6.99 11.15 3.39
N PHE A 162 -6.56 11.11 2.14
CA PHE A 162 -7.43 11.22 0.97
C PHE A 162 -8.17 9.91 0.64
N ILE A 163 -7.76 8.76 1.18
CA ILE A 163 -8.50 7.50 1.04
C ILE A 163 -9.60 7.46 2.10
N ASN A 164 -10.82 7.77 1.66
CA ASN A 164 -12.03 7.80 2.48
C ASN A 164 -13.11 6.86 1.92
N ASN A 165 -14.25 6.81 2.63
CA ASN A 165 -15.33 5.85 2.35
C ASN A 165 -16.10 6.13 1.04
N LYS A 166 -15.85 7.27 0.37
CA LYS A 166 -16.41 7.57 -0.96
C LYS A 166 -15.72 6.75 -2.04
N TYR A 167 -14.42 6.50 -1.88
CA TYR A 167 -13.59 5.94 -2.94
C TYR A 167 -13.13 4.51 -2.66
N PHE A 168 -13.00 4.15 -1.39
CA PHE A 168 -12.69 2.78 -0.99
C PHE A 168 -13.60 2.36 0.17
N PRO A 169 -14.31 1.22 0.09
CA PRO A 169 -15.27 0.85 1.12
C PRO A 169 -14.64 0.72 2.51
N ALA A 170 -15.29 1.32 3.51
CA ALA A 170 -14.86 1.23 4.90
C ALA A 170 -14.80 -0.22 5.37
N GLY A 171 -13.73 -0.55 6.10
CA GLY A 171 -13.52 -1.90 6.62
C GLY A 171 -13.15 -2.96 5.57
N LEU A 172 -13.05 -2.63 4.27
CA LEU A 172 -12.56 -3.56 3.25
C LEU A 172 -11.02 -3.55 3.23
N SER A 173 -10.40 -4.70 2.98
CA SER A 173 -8.99 -4.81 2.61
C SER A 173 -8.86 -5.76 1.42
N VAL A 174 -7.97 -5.41 0.49
CA VAL A 174 -7.69 -6.18 -0.73
C VAL A 174 -6.19 -6.42 -0.76
N SER A 175 -5.77 -7.68 -0.70
CA SER A 175 -4.36 -8.05 -0.71
C SER A 175 -3.99 -9.05 -1.79
N LYS A 176 -2.70 -9.11 -2.11
CA LYS A 176 -2.12 -9.96 -3.15
C LYS A 176 -0.75 -10.45 -2.72
N GLY A 177 -0.43 -11.70 -3.05
CA GLY A 177 0.90 -12.28 -2.84
C GLY A 177 1.79 -12.15 -4.08
N PHE A 178 3.10 -11.93 -3.88
CA PHE A 178 4.04 -11.68 -4.99
C PHE A 178 5.09 -12.78 -5.14
N VAL A 179 5.91 -13.01 -4.12
CA VAL A 179 7.04 -13.95 -4.17
C VAL A 179 6.63 -15.28 -3.55
N LYS A 180 6.97 -16.43 -4.13
CA LYS A 180 6.82 -17.74 -3.46
C LYS A 180 8.09 -18.15 -2.73
N ASP A 181 7.94 -18.69 -1.53
CA ASP A 181 9.01 -19.41 -0.83
C ASP A 181 9.24 -20.80 -1.45
N LYS A 182 10.26 -21.53 -0.93
CA LYS A 182 10.59 -22.90 -1.37
C LYS A 182 9.47 -23.91 -1.11
N SER A 183 8.50 -23.58 -0.26
CA SER A 183 7.32 -24.39 0.06
C SER A 183 6.08 -24.00 -0.75
N GLY A 184 6.18 -23.01 -1.65
CA GLY A 184 5.07 -22.52 -2.47
C GLY A 184 4.12 -21.53 -1.76
N ASN A 185 4.41 -21.12 -0.53
CA ASN A 185 3.66 -20.07 0.16
C ASN A 185 4.13 -18.70 -0.31
N ASN A 186 3.28 -17.66 -0.23
CA ASN A 186 3.79 -16.33 -0.57
C ASN A 186 4.68 -15.80 0.56
N ALA A 187 5.86 -15.32 0.22
CA ALA A 187 6.80 -14.63 1.10
C ALA A 187 6.57 -13.12 1.15
N VAL A 188 5.79 -12.53 0.23
CA VAL A 188 5.44 -11.11 0.26
C VAL A 188 3.96 -10.92 -0.03
N TYR A 189 3.32 -10.06 0.76
CA TYR A 189 1.94 -9.61 0.61
C TYR A 189 1.87 -8.10 0.55
N GLY A 190 1.25 -7.57 -0.50
CA GLY A 190 0.85 -6.17 -0.59
C GLY A 190 -0.65 -6.06 -0.41
N ALA A 191 -1.12 -4.99 0.22
CA ALA A 191 -2.53 -4.75 0.46
C ALA A 191 -2.91 -3.28 0.32
N VAL A 192 -4.16 -3.05 -0.06
CA VAL A 192 -4.85 -1.77 0.10
C VAL A 192 -6.00 -1.98 1.06
N PHE A 193 -6.15 -1.06 2.01
CA PHE A 193 -7.22 -1.10 2.99
C PHE A 193 -8.04 0.18 2.99
N GLY A 194 -9.34 0.03 3.21
CA GLY A 194 -10.29 1.12 3.36
C GLY A 194 -10.25 1.75 4.75
N PRO A 195 -10.88 2.92 4.91
CA PRO A 195 -10.89 3.64 6.17
C PRO A 195 -11.69 2.89 7.25
N LYS A 196 -11.49 3.33 8.49
CA LYS A 196 -12.38 3.06 9.61
C LYS A 196 -13.35 4.22 9.78
N VAL A 197 -14.63 3.91 9.95
CA VAL A 197 -15.69 4.90 10.23
C VAL A 197 -16.35 4.62 11.58
N ASP A 198 -16.85 5.67 12.24
CA ASP A 198 -17.68 5.54 13.43
C ASP A 198 -19.15 5.21 13.08
N ASN A 199 -20.02 5.10 14.09
CA ASN A 199 -21.45 4.81 13.91
C ASN A 199 -22.21 5.91 13.15
N SER A 200 -21.64 7.12 13.06
CA SER A 200 -22.21 8.25 12.30
C SER A 200 -21.67 8.31 10.87
N GLY A 201 -20.79 7.39 10.48
CA GLY A 201 -20.13 7.37 9.18
C GLY A 201 -18.93 8.31 9.08
N ASN A 202 -18.50 8.95 10.17
CA ASN A 202 -17.32 9.82 10.16
C ASN A 202 -16.06 8.97 10.15
N MET A 203 -15.09 9.37 9.32
CA MET A 203 -13.80 8.68 9.24
C MET A 203 -12.99 8.91 10.51
N THR A 204 -12.62 7.82 11.19
CA THR A 204 -11.78 7.83 12.40
C THR A 204 -10.34 7.41 12.12
N VAL A 205 -10.11 6.59 11.08
CA VAL A 205 -8.79 6.22 10.57
C VAL A 205 -8.86 6.21 9.03
N PRO A 206 -7.93 6.85 8.30
CA PRO A 206 -7.91 6.78 6.84
C PRO A 206 -7.64 5.38 6.31
N GLY A 207 -7.98 5.15 5.05
CA GLY A 207 -7.51 3.97 4.31
C GLY A 207 -6.03 4.11 3.95
N GLY A 208 -5.46 3.11 3.27
CA GLY A 208 -4.03 3.06 3.08
C GLY A 208 -3.50 1.87 2.30
N ILE A 209 -2.18 1.74 2.31
CA ILE A 209 -1.41 0.67 1.69
C ILE A 209 -0.66 -0.07 2.79
N ALA A 210 -0.55 -1.38 2.68
CA ALA A 210 0.33 -2.16 3.53
C ALA A 210 1.18 -3.15 2.73
N LEU A 211 2.37 -3.45 3.23
CA LEU A 211 3.33 -4.38 2.64
C LEU A 211 3.89 -5.25 3.77
N PHE A 212 3.90 -6.56 3.58
CA PHE A 212 4.43 -7.53 4.54
C PHE A 212 5.35 -8.51 3.82
N GLY A 213 6.53 -8.76 4.39
CA GLY A 213 7.52 -9.69 3.87
C GLY A 213 7.96 -10.69 4.94
N ASN A 214 8.04 -11.97 4.57
CA ASN A 214 8.68 -13.00 5.36
C ASN A 214 10.19 -12.89 5.14
N ALA A 215 10.86 -12.14 6.00
CA ALA A 215 12.29 -11.85 5.90
C ALA A 215 13.12 -13.14 5.84
N LYS A 216 12.77 -14.15 6.65
CA LYS A 216 13.48 -15.42 6.67
C LYS A 216 13.39 -16.14 5.32
N ALA A 217 12.17 -16.31 4.80
CA ALA A 217 11.96 -16.95 3.50
C ALA A 217 12.66 -16.17 2.37
N LEU A 218 12.62 -14.84 2.40
CA LEU A 218 13.27 -14.00 1.40
C LEU A 218 14.80 -14.13 1.44
N ILE A 219 15.41 -14.15 2.62
CA ILE A 219 16.85 -14.41 2.79
C ILE A 219 17.21 -15.80 2.27
N GLU A 220 16.42 -16.82 2.61
CA GLU A 220 16.63 -18.20 2.15
C GLU A 220 16.51 -18.38 0.64
N LEU A 221 15.63 -17.61 -0.01
CA LEU A 221 15.48 -17.57 -1.46
C LEU A 221 16.63 -16.81 -2.12
N ALA A 222 17.03 -15.67 -1.53
CA ALA A 222 18.09 -14.80 -2.06
C ALA A 222 19.46 -15.48 -2.05
N GLY A 223 19.72 -16.33 -1.05
CA GLY A 223 21.06 -16.91 -0.86
C GLY A 223 22.16 -15.84 -0.78
N GLY A 224 21.82 -14.65 -0.28
CA GLY A 224 22.71 -13.49 -0.22
C GLY A 224 22.80 -12.64 -1.50
N LYS A 225 21.91 -12.80 -2.48
CA LYS A 225 21.84 -11.99 -3.71
C LYS A 225 20.53 -11.21 -3.82
N ALA A 226 20.57 -10.03 -4.44
CA ALA A 226 19.36 -9.28 -4.77
C ALA A 226 18.43 -10.09 -5.68
N MET A 227 17.12 -9.99 -5.44
CA MET A 227 16.10 -10.71 -6.20
C MET A 227 14.95 -9.79 -6.59
N ASN A 228 14.51 -9.95 -7.83
CA ASN A 228 13.27 -9.35 -8.30
C ASN A 228 12.14 -10.37 -8.19
N GLY A 229 11.06 -10.00 -7.54
CA GLY A 229 9.84 -10.79 -7.43
C GLY A 229 8.74 -10.22 -8.31
N GLU A 230 8.38 -10.92 -9.38
CA GLU A 230 7.18 -10.56 -10.14
C GLU A 230 5.92 -11.10 -9.44
N SER A 231 4.81 -10.39 -9.59
CA SER A 231 3.51 -10.95 -9.22
C SER A 231 3.32 -12.31 -9.91
N ASN A 232 2.98 -13.35 -9.15
CA ASN A 232 2.80 -14.75 -9.61
C ASN A 232 1.72 -15.01 -10.71
N GLY A 233 1.27 -14.01 -11.47
CA GLY A 233 0.24 -14.11 -12.52
C GLY A 233 -1.15 -14.51 -12.00
N SER A 234 -1.24 -14.96 -10.76
CA SER A 234 -2.45 -15.44 -10.14
C SER A 234 -3.35 -14.24 -9.84
N LYS A 235 -4.55 -14.24 -10.43
CA LYS A 235 -5.59 -13.22 -10.25
C LYS A 235 -6.20 -13.23 -8.83
N PHE A 236 -5.66 -14.04 -7.92
CA PHE A 236 -6.23 -14.22 -6.59
C PHE A 236 -5.90 -13.03 -5.70
N TYR A 237 -6.84 -12.09 -5.66
CA TYR A 237 -6.94 -11.11 -4.59
C TYR A 237 -7.59 -11.76 -3.38
N LEU A 238 -7.01 -11.54 -2.21
CA LEU A 238 -7.64 -11.85 -0.94
C LEU A 238 -8.42 -10.62 -0.48
N PHE A 239 -9.74 -10.76 -0.38
CA PHE A 239 -10.61 -9.74 0.20
C PHE A 239 -10.88 -10.07 1.67
N GLN A 240 -10.76 -9.06 2.54
CA GLN A 240 -11.05 -9.16 3.97
C GLN A 240 -12.00 -8.04 4.40
N GLY A 241 -12.79 -8.29 5.45
CA GLY A 241 -13.73 -7.32 6.02
C GLY A 241 -15.20 -7.56 5.68
N PRO A 242 -16.11 -6.67 6.15
CA PRO A 242 -17.56 -6.89 6.07
C PRO A 242 -18.10 -7.09 4.65
N GLN A 243 -17.47 -6.47 3.65
CA GLN A 243 -17.87 -6.55 2.24
C GLN A 243 -17.08 -7.58 1.43
N ALA A 244 -16.16 -8.33 2.04
CA ALA A 244 -15.28 -9.24 1.31
C ALA A 244 -16.04 -10.27 0.45
N ALA A 245 -17.08 -10.89 1.00
CA ALA A 245 -17.88 -11.89 0.30
C ALA A 245 -18.58 -11.33 -0.95
N TYR A 246 -18.93 -10.04 -0.95
CA TYR A 246 -19.49 -9.37 -2.13
C TYR A 246 -18.44 -9.25 -3.23
N TYR A 247 -17.26 -8.70 -2.94
CA TYR A 247 -16.22 -8.49 -3.94
C TYR A 247 -15.62 -9.80 -4.47
N GLN A 248 -15.50 -10.83 -3.62
CA GLN A 248 -15.05 -12.17 -4.04
C GLN A 248 -15.97 -12.79 -5.09
N LYS A 249 -17.29 -12.54 -5.01
CA LYS A 249 -18.28 -13.08 -5.94
C LYS A 249 -18.50 -12.20 -7.18
N ASN A 250 -18.01 -10.96 -7.16
CA ASN A 250 -18.29 -9.95 -8.19
C ASN A 250 -16.98 -9.40 -8.78
N GLU A 251 -16.36 -10.16 -9.68
CA GLU A 251 -15.06 -9.80 -10.28
C GLU A 251 -15.03 -8.40 -10.92
N ARG A 252 -16.12 -7.97 -11.56
CA ARG A 252 -16.24 -6.63 -12.14
C ARG A 252 -16.13 -5.52 -11.08
N ASN A 253 -16.70 -5.75 -9.90
CA ASN A 253 -16.66 -4.79 -8.80
C ASN A 253 -15.32 -4.86 -8.06
N ALA A 254 -14.73 -6.04 -7.96
CA ALA A 254 -13.35 -6.17 -7.48
C ALA A 254 -12.37 -5.38 -8.36
N PHE A 255 -12.53 -5.47 -9.69
CA PHE A 255 -11.73 -4.71 -10.63
C PHE A 255 -11.96 -3.20 -10.50
N SER A 256 -13.21 -2.75 -10.34
CA SER A 256 -13.51 -1.32 -10.18
C SER A 256 -12.92 -0.72 -8.90
N VAL A 257 -12.82 -1.47 -7.81
CA VAL A 257 -12.12 -1.02 -6.59
C VAL A 257 -10.64 -0.76 -6.86
N GLY A 258 -9.98 -1.65 -7.61
CA GLY A 258 -8.59 -1.45 -8.02
C GLY A 258 -8.41 -0.19 -8.89
N GLN A 259 -9.32 0.03 -9.84
CA GLN A 259 -9.31 1.22 -10.70
C GLN A 259 -9.60 2.50 -9.92
N ALA A 260 -10.57 2.48 -8.99
CA ALA A 260 -10.87 3.62 -8.14
C ALA A 260 -9.65 4.01 -7.29
N PHE A 261 -8.93 3.04 -6.73
CA PHE A 261 -7.72 3.31 -5.98
C PHE A 261 -6.61 3.94 -6.85
N LYS A 262 -6.38 3.42 -8.07
CA LYS A 262 -5.46 4.05 -9.04
C LYS A 262 -5.84 5.51 -9.30
N GLN A 263 -7.13 5.77 -9.52
CA GLN A 263 -7.63 7.13 -9.74
C GLN A 263 -7.42 8.05 -8.53
N ILE A 264 -7.63 7.56 -7.30
CA ILE A 264 -7.38 8.36 -6.09
C ILE A 264 -5.91 8.79 -6.03
N LEU A 265 -4.98 7.85 -6.20
CA LEU A 265 -3.56 8.15 -6.15
C LEU A 265 -3.16 9.12 -7.29
N ASN A 266 -3.66 8.90 -8.50
CA ASN A 266 -3.44 9.77 -9.66
C ASN A 266 -4.12 11.16 -9.54
N ALA A 267 -5.17 11.29 -8.75
CA ALA A 267 -5.82 12.58 -8.54
C ALA A 267 -5.11 13.43 -7.49
N ASN A 268 -4.33 12.80 -6.59
CA ASN A 268 -3.61 13.47 -5.53
C ASN A 268 -2.14 13.78 -5.89
N SER A 269 -1.75 13.49 -7.13
CA SER A 269 -0.39 13.64 -7.66
C SER A 269 -0.13 14.90 -8.47
N TYR A 270 -1.14 15.72 -8.66
CA TYR A 270 -1.03 17.00 -9.33
C TYR A 270 -1.27 18.14 -8.34
N GLY A 271 -0.20 18.46 -7.60
CA GLY A 271 0.07 19.77 -7.02
C GLY A 271 -0.92 20.24 -5.96
N HIS A 272 -0.51 20.18 -4.69
CA HIS A 272 -0.72 21.29 -3.72
C HIS A 272 -0.25 20.97 -2.30
N ALA A 273 0.29 19.78 -1.99
CA ALA A 273 0.47 19.37 -0.59
C ALA A 273 1.87 18.87 -0.20
N LEU A 274 2.95 19.40 -0.78
CA LEU A 274 4.32 19.28 -0.24
C LEU A 274 5.13 20.56 -0.53
N LYS A 275 4.73 21.67 0.09
CA LYS A 275 5.61 22.81 0.41
C LYS A 275 5.42 23.16 1.88
#